data_AF-A0A7Y5W210-F1
#
_entry.id   AF-A0A7Y5W210-F1
#
_cell.length_a   1.000
_cell.length_b   1.000
_cell.length_c   1.000
_cell.angle_alpha   90.00
_cell.angle_beta   90.00
_cell.angle_gamma   90.00
#
_symmetry.space_group_name_H-M   'P 1'
#
loop_
_entity.id
_entity.type
_entity.pdbx_description
1 polymer ?
#
loop_
_entity_poly.entity_id
_entity_poly.type
_entity_poly.pdbx_seq_one_letter_code
_entity_poly.pdbx_strand_id
1 'polypeptide(L)'
;MSGQLYRLLLVAVSVAVAAAGFFSLVFGSSQPASASDPPYVIEISETGFNPSLCMVSRDDDVMWKNVGTTVRRVIIPDVGVQSPPLFDTGDIAPGETSFKVKITQGGAMKYQDYYNPSLKGTVQAPQYSNTGPESCSPQAPTPTPTATVQPTQAPRPMRCITSIGCAVAPGVSRDDQ
;
A
#
# COMPACT_ATOMS: atom_id res chain seq x y z
N MET A 1 13.16 -76.94 -47.59
CA MET A 1 12.11 -76.99 -46.54
C MET A 1 12.05 -75.59 -45.97
N SER A 2 11.25 -74.65 -46.49
CA SER A 2 9.80 -74.46 -46.33
C SER A 2 9.69 -73.00 -45.83
N GLY A 3 8.90 -72.06 -46.34
CA GLY A 3 7.97 -71.99 -47.45
C GLY A 3 7.54 -70.51 -47.53
N GLN A 4 7.34 -70.02 -48.76
CA GLN A 4 6.54 -68.84 -49.05
C GLN A 4 5.09 -69.06 -48.58
N LEU A 5 4.25 -68.02 -48.72
CA LEU A 5 2.82 -67.87 -48.37
C LEU A 5 2.72 -67.09 -47.04
N TYR A 6 2.42 -65.80 -46.98
CA TYR A 6 1.22 -65.17 -47.53
C TYR A 6 1.51 -63.73 -47.98
N ARG A 7 1.62 -63.54 -49.31
CA ARG A 7 1.06 -62.35 -49.97
C ARG A 7 -0.27 -62.80 -50.55
N LEU A 8 -1.34 -62.04 -50.33
CA LEU A 8 -2.40 -61.72 -51.30
C LEU A 8 -3.50 -60.87 -50.61
N LEU A 9 -3.57 -59.59 -51.02
CA LEU A 9 -4.77 -58.79 -51.35
C LEU A 9 -5.72 -58.41 -50.20
N LEU A 10 -6.16 -57.16 -50.03
CA LEU A 10 -6.72 -56.20 -51.02
C LEU A 10 -6.27 -54.78 -50.63
N VAL A 11 -5.55 -54.00 -51.45
CA VAL A 11 -6.02 -53.16 -52.57
C VAL A 11 -7.37 -52.47 -52.31
N ALA A 12 -7.31 -51.20 -51.90
CA ALA A 12 -8.25 -50.18 -52.35
C ALA A 12 -7.47 -48.90 -52.68
N VAL A 13 -7.50 -48.59 -53.97
CA VAL A 13 -6.88 -47.46 -54.67
C VAL A 13 -7.90 -46.33 -54.75
N SER A 14 -7.47 -45.08 -54.50
CA SER A 14 -7.85 -43.80 -55.19
C SER A 14 -7.54 -42.64 -54.22
N VAL A 15 -6.53 -41.77 -54.43
CA VAL A 15 -6.28 -40.76 -55.47
C VAL A 15 -7.46 -39.79 -55.69
N ALA A 16 -7.38 -38.58 -55.09
CA ALA A 16 -7.68 -37.31 -55.77
C ALA A 16 -7.20 -36.11 -54.90
N VAL A 17 -6.12 -35.44 -55.32
CA VAL A 17 -6.09 -34.09 -55.94
C VAL A 17 -6.07 -32.93 -54.93
N ALA A 18 -4.99 -32.16 -55.03
CA ALA A 18 -4.67 -30.94 -54.30
C ALA A 18 -5.63 -29.77 -54.59
N ALA A 19 -5.94 -28.98 -53.55
CA ALA A 19 -6.27 -27.56 -53.68
C ALA A 19 -6.11 -26.84 -52.32
N ALA A 20 -5.16 -25.90 -52.30
CA ALA A 20 -5.14 -24.63 -51.56
C ALA A 20 -5.85 -24.49 -50.19
N GLY A 21 -5.10 -23.99 -49.21
CA GLY A 21 -5.61 -22.96 -48.30
C GLY A 21 -5.68 -23.32 -46.81
N PHE A 22 -4.61 -23.00 -46.08
CA PHE A 22 -4.67 -22.15 -44.88
C PHE A 22 -5.76 -22.48 -43.82
N PHE A 23 -5.57 -23.49 -42.99
CA PHE A 23 -6.24 -23.55 -41.67
C PHE A 23 -5.34 -24.24 -40.65
N SER A 24 -4.36 -23.48 -40.13
CA SER A 24 -3.74 -23.83 -38.85
C SER A 24 -4.77 -23.54 -37.76
N LEU A 25 -5.56 -24.52 -37.35
CA LEU A 25 -6.35 -24.44 -36.12
C LEU A 25 -5.39 -24.58 -34.94
N VAL A 26 -4.66 -23.50 -34.67
CA VAL A 26 -3.99 -23.29 -33.41
C VAL A 26 -5.12 -23.07 -32.40
N PHE A 27 -5.55 -24.13 -31.72
CA PHE A 27 -6.30 -24.01 -30.48
C PHE A 27 -5.35 -23.47 -29.41
N GLY A 28 -4.89 -22.24 -29.60
CA GLY A 28 -4.36 -21.43 -28.52
C GLY A 28 -5.55 -21.11 -27.65
N SER A 29 -5.75 -21.90 -26.60
CA SER A 29 -6.50 -21.44 -25.45
C SER A 29 -5.76 -20.22 -24.93
N SER A 30 -6.14 -19.03 -25.42
CA SER A 30 -5.89 -17.77 -24.74
C SER A 30 -6.68 -17.85 -23.45
N GLN A 31 -6.10 -18.55 -22.47
CA GLN A 31 -6.54 -18.51 -21.10
C GLN A 31 -6.55 -17.02 -20.77
N PRO A 32 -7.72 -16.44 -20.44
CA PRO A 32 -7.74 -15.06 -19.99
C PRO A 32 -6.74 -14.99 -18.84
N ALA A 33 -5.73 -14.12 -18.97
CA ALA A 33 -4.86 -13.83 -17.85
C ALA A 33 -5.79 -13.48 -16.70
N SER A 34 -5.82 -14.31 -15.66
CA SER A 34 -6.58 -13.99 -14.45
C SER A 34 -6.19 -12.58 -14.07
N ALA A 35 -7.15 -11.66 -14.10
CA ALA A 35 -6.90 -10.29 -13.68
C ALA A 35 -6.30 -10.38 -12.27
N SER A 36 -5.05 -9.96 -12.11
CA SER A 36 -4.43 -9.94 -10.79
C SER A 36 -5.27 -9.04 -9.91
N ASP A 37 -5.54 -9.46 -8.68
CA ASP A 37 -6.21 -8.60 -7.71
C ASP A 37 -5.51 -7.23 -7.63
N PRO A 38 -6.27 -6.14 -7.41
CA PRO A 38 -5.68 -4.83 -7.31
C PRO A 38 -4.69 -4.81 -6.13
N PRO A 39 -3.54 -4.11 -6.28
CA PRO A 39 -2.55 -4.02 -5.22
C PRO A 39 -3.10 -3.24 -4.03
N TYR A 40 -2.67 -3.62 -2.83
CA TYR A 40 -2.87 -2.83 -1.62
C TYR A 40 -2.05 -1.53 -1.69
N VAL A 41 -2.71 -0.41 -1.46
CA VAL A 41 -2.08 0.92 -1.50
C VAL A 41 -1.85 1.43 -0.09
N ILE A 42 -0.60 1.71 0.24
CA ILE A 42 -0.20 2.36 1.49
C ILE A 42 0.16 3.80 1.17
N GLU A 43 -0.54 4.75 1.78
CA GLU A 43 -0.25 6.16 1.57
C GLU A 43 0.92 6.59 2.46
N ILE A 44 1.76 7.49 1.94
CA ILE A 44 2.79 8.19 2.71
C ILE A 44 2.58 9.69 2.58
N SER A 45 2.65 10.39 3.71
CA SER A 45 2.60 11.85 3.82
C SER A 45 3.57 12.35 4.89
N GLU A 46 3.54 13.65 5.18
CA GLU A 46 4.30 14.28 6.25
C GLU A 46 3.95 13.73 7.64
N THR A 47 2.74 13.20 7.83
CA THR A 47 2.28 12.66 9.12
C THR A 47 2.67 11.18 9.31
N GLY A 48 3.08 10.50 8.24
CA GLY A 48 3.48 9.10 8.26
C GLY A 48 2.78 8.23 7.24
N PHE A 49 2.82 6.92 7.49
CA PHE A 49 2.23 5.90 6.65
C PHE A 49 0.78 5.63 7.05
N ASN A 50 -0.07 5.43 6.06
CA ASN A 50 -1.49 5.14 6.24
C ASN A 50 -1.96 3.98 5.33
N PRO A 51 -2.31 2.81 5.89
CA PRO A 51 -2.18 2.47 7.31
C PRO A 51 -0.70 2.28 7.71
N SER A 52 -0.39 2.46 8.99
CA SER A 52 0.95 2.19 9.53
C SER A 52 1.24 0.69 9.64
N LEU A 53 0.19 -0.14 9.74
CA LEU A 53 0.23 -1.60 9.67
C LEU A 53 -0.74 -2.06 8.57
N CYS A 54 -0.20 -2.70 7.54
CA CYS A 54 -0.96 -3.29 6.45
C CYS A 54 -0.85 -4.82 6.54
N MET A 55 -1.95 -5.50 6.82
CA MET A 55 -2.01 -6.96 6.85
C MET A 55 -2.46 -7.49 5.50
N VAL A 56 -1.69 -8.42 4.91
CA VAL A 56 -1.92 -8.99 3.58
C VAL A 56 -1.80 -10.51 3.63
N SER A 57 -2.34 -11.19 2.63
CA SER A 57 -2.01 -12.58 2.34
C SER A 57 -0.65 -12.67 1.61
N ARG A 58 -0.09 -13.88 1.52
CA ARG A 58 1.07 -14.12 0.66
C ARG A 58 0.63 -14.06 -0.81
N ASP A 59 1.56 -13.67 -1.65
CA ASP A 59 1.41 -13.42 -3.09
C ASP A 59 0.61 -12.17 -3.47
N ASP A 60 0.07 -11.45 -2.50
CA ASP A 60 -0.51 -10.12 -2.69
C ASP A 60 0.54 -9.10 -3.12
N ASP A 61 0.09 -8.10 -3.86
CA ASP A 61 0.91 -6.97 -4.26
C ASP A 61 0.63 -5.76 -3.36
N VAL A 62 1.69 -5.10 -2.89
CA VAL A 62 1.65 -3.84 -2.14
C VAL A 62 2.34 -2.74 -2.93
N MET A 63 1.85 -1.51 -2.84
CA MET A 63 2.49 -0.31 -3.39
C MET A 63 2.35 0.86 -2.43
N TRP A 64 3.21 1.86 -2.61
CA TRP A 64 3.17 3.10 -1.83
C TRP A 64 2.77 4.27 -2.70
N LYS A 65 1.84 5.09 -2.22
CA LYS A 65 1.42 6.32 -2.88
C LYS A 65 1.82 7.53 -2.05
N ASN A 66 2.48 8.48 -2.67
CA ASN A 66 2.79 9.74 -2.01
C ASN A 66 1.58 10.68 -2.10
N VAL A 67 0.89 10.88 -0.97
CA VAL A 67 -0.23 11.83 -0.85
C VAL A 67 0.19 13.14 -0.17
N GLY A 68 1.47 13.25 0.21
CA GLY A 68 2.06 14.45 0.78
C GLY A 68 2.44 15.49 -0.27
N THR A 69 3.22 16.47 0.17
CA THR A 69 3.67 17.62 -0.65
C THR A 69 5.15 17.57 -1.00
N THR A 70 5.90 16.65 -0.41
CA THR A 70 7.36 16.49 -0.57
C THR A 70 7.68 15.12 -1.16
N VAL A 71 8.84 14.99 -1.82
CA VAL A 71 9.31 13.70 -2.37
C VAL A 71 9.52 12.69 -1.23
N ARG A 72 9.12 11.44 -1.47
CA ARG A 72 9.21 10.33 -0.51
C ARG A 72 9.99 9.16 -1.09
N ARG A 73 10.57 8.33 -0.24
CA ARG A 73 11.29 7.13 -0.68
C ARG A 73 11.23 6.08 0.41
N VAL A 74 10.66 4.92 0.12
CA VAL A 74 10.47 3.85 1.11
C VAL A 74 11.63 2.87 1.01
N ILE A 75 12.27 2.59 2.16
CA ILE A 75 13.39 1.67 2.25
C ILE A 75 13.22 0.64 3.37
N ILE A 76 13.85 -0.52 3.19
CA ILE A 76 14.17 -1.45 4.27
C ILE A 76 15.68 -1.35 4.53
N PRO A 77 16.11 -0.79 5.66
CA PRO A 77 17.54 -0.65 5.95
C PRO A 77 18.19 -2.03 6.12
N ASP A 78 19.44 -2.16 5.67
CA ASP A 78 20.30 -3.29 6.02
C ASP A 78 20.97 -3.06 7.38
N VAL A 79 21.53 -4.11 7.98
CA VAL A 79 22.18 -4.08 9.30
C VAL A 79 23.61 -3.53 9.27
N GLY A 80 24.20 -3.34 8.08
CA GLY A 80 25.56 -2.85 7.90
C GLY A 80 25.68 -1.31 7.83
N VAL A 81 26.75 -0.76 8.41
CA VAL A 81 27.11 0.65 8.25
C VAL A 81 27.46 0.90 6.78
N GLN A 82 26.77 1.84 6.13
CA GLN A 82 26.92 2.15 4.69
C GLN A 82 26.54 1.01 3.74
N SER A 83 25.81 -0.01 4.20
CA SER A 83 25.21 -0.99 3.30
C SER A 83 24.08 -0.35 2.50
N PRO A 84 23.90 -0.73 1.22
CA PRO A 84 22.70 -0.38 0.49
C PRO A 84 21.47 -0.97 1.20
N PRO A 85 20.30 -0.32 1.11
CA PRO A 85 19.08 -0.86 1.70
C PRO A 85 18.70 -2.18 1.02
N LEU A 86 18.10 -3.09 1.79
CA LEU A 86 17.60 -4.38 1.32
C LEU A 86 16.46 -4.23 0.30
N PHE A 87 15.74 -3.10 0.40
CA PHE A 87 14.65 -2.73 -0.48
C PHE A 87 14.61 -1.22 -0.62
N ASP A 88 14.27 -0.75 -1.81
CA ASP A 88 14.23 0.67 -2.14
C ASP A 88 13.22 0.95 -3.26
N THR A 89 12.27 1.84 -3.01
CA THR A 89 11.31 2.26 -4.05
C THR A 89 11.89 3.21 -5.09
N GLY A 90 13.03 3.84 -4.79
CA GLY A 90 13.42 5.10 -5.41
C GLY A 90 12.52 6.25 -4.96
N ASP A 91 12.73 7.41 -5.57
CA ASP A 91 11.95 8.61 -5.27
C ASP A 91 10.53 8.52 -5.83
N ILE A 92 9.56 8.87 -4.98
CA ILE A 92 8.14 8.95 -5.26
C ILE A 92 7.73 10.42 -5.15
N ALA A 93 7.51 11.07 -6.29
CA ALA A 93 7.06 12.46 -6.33
C ALA A 93 5.65 12.61 -5.72
N PRO A 94 5.24 13.83 -5.29
CA PRO A 94 3.88 14.08 -4.83
C PRO A 94 2.82 13.62 -5.84
N GLY A 95 1.84 12.83 -5.41
CA GLY A 95 0.80 12.25 -6.24
C GLY A 95 1.17 10.94 -6.95
N GLU A 96 2.46 10.60 -7.02
CA GLU A 96 2.94 9.39 -7.68
C GLU A 96 2.85 8.14 -6.81
N THR A 97 2.96 6.99 -7.47
CA THR A 97 2.93 5.67 -6.84
C THR A 97 4.19 4.88 -7.19
N SER A 98 4.69 4.09 -6.24
CA SER A 98 5.83 3.19 -6.46
C SER A 98 5.48 2.04 -7.41
N PHE A 99 6.50 1.24 -7.77
CA PHE A 99 6.27 -0.08 -8.32
C PHE A 99 5.60 -1.02 -7.29
N LYS A 100 4.96 -2.08 -7.80
CA LYS A 100 4.32 -3.14 -6.99
C LYS A 100 5.37 -4.05 -6.37
N VAL A 101 5.18 -4.42 -5.12
CA VAL A 101 5.98 -5.39 -4.39
C VAL A 101 5.12 -6.59 -4.04
N LYS A 102 5.49 -7.76 -4.58
CA LYS A 102 4.84 -9.02 -4.24
C LYS A 102 5.33 -9.53 -2.89
N ILE A 103 4.41 -9.81 -1.98
CA ILE A 103 4.71 -10.29 -0.63
C ILE A 103 4.75 -11.82 -0.63
N THR A 104 5.91 -12.39 -0.95
CA THR A 104 6.08 -13.86 -1.01
C THR A 104 6.45 -14.49 0.34
N GLN A 105 7.11 -13.71 1.20
CA GLN A 105 7.59 -14.17 2.50
C GLN A 105 6.59 -13.86 3.60
N GLY A 106 6.36 -14.86 4.46
CA GLY A 106 5.56 -14.68 5.67
C GLY A 106 6.33 -13.90 6.74
N GLY A 107 5.62 -13.14 7.57
CA GLY A 107 6.21 -12.35 8.66
C GLY A 107 6.05 -10.85 8.50
N ALA A 108 6.82 -10.11 9.30
CA ALA A 108 6.76 -8.65 9.38
C ALA A 108 7.84 -8.03 8.50
N MET A 109 7.44 -7.30 7.46
CA MET A 109 8.30 -6.45 6.67
C MET A 109 8.23 -5.02 7.22
N LYS A 110 9.25 -4.62 7.98
CA LYS A 110 9.38 -3.27 8.54
C LYS A 110 10.13 -2.37 7.57
N TYR A 111 9.59 -1.19 7.32
CA TYR A 111 10.18 -0.21 6.42
C TYR A 111 10.05 1.20 7.00
N GLN A 112 10.76 2.14 6.41
CA GLN A 112 10.77 3.54 6.80
C GLN A 112 10.90 4.47 5.59
N ASP A 113 10.57 5.75 5.78
CA ASP A 113 10.93 6.78 4.81
C ASP A 113 12.44 7.07 4.89
N TYR A 114 13.09 7.17 3.75
CA TYR A 114 14.53 7.43 3.64
C TYR A 114 14.87 8.85 4.12
N TYR A 115 14.04 9.83 3.75
CA TYR A 115 14.26 11.23 4.09
C TYR A 115 13.85 11.58 5.53
N ASN A 116 12.86 10.87 6.08
CA ASN A 116 12.47 10.98 7.48
C ASN A 116 12.34 9.59 8.15
N PRO A 117 13.44 9.05 8.71
CA PRO A 117 13.46 7.73 9.37
C PRO A 117 12.53 7.56 10.59
N SER A 118 11.95 8.66 11.09
CA SER A 118 10.94 8.59 12.15
C SER A 118 9.60 8.05 11.64
N LEU A 119 9.32 8.20 10.35
CA LEU A 119 8.14 7.63 9.70
C LEU A 119 8.41 6.17 9.41
N LYS A 120 7.60 5.28 10.01
CA LYS A 120 7.76 3.83 9.93
C LYS A 120 6.44 3.18 9.61
N GLY A 121 6.50 2.11 8.82
CA GLY A 121 5.36 1.27 8.51
C GLY A 121 5.73 -0.20 8.58
N THR A 122 4.71 -1.05 8.57
CA THR A 122 4.87 -2.51 8.58
C THR A 122 3.85 -3.14 7.64
N VAL A 123 4.33 -4.04 6.79
CA VAL A 123 3.47 -4.99 6.07
C VAL A 123 3.61 -6.33 6.78
N GLN A 124 2.49 -6.97 7.09
CA GLN A 124 2.45 -8.23 7.82
C GLN A 124 1.74 -9.28 6.98
N ALA A 125 2.44 -10.38 6.71
CA ALA A 125 1.86 -11.58 6.11
C ALA A 125 1.86 -12.76 7.12
N PRO A 126 0.95 -13.74 6.97
CA PRO A 126 0.96 -14.95 7.79
C PRO A 126 2.27 -15.74 7.62
N GLN A 127 2.81 -16.25 8.72
CA GLN A 127 4.07 -17.00 8.70
C GLN A 127 3.91 -18.43 8.20
N TYR A 128 2.79 -19.09 8.51
CA TYR A 128 2.60 -20.52 8.32
C TYR A 128 1.47 -20.89 7.35
N SER A 129 0.73 -19.90 6.83
CA SER A 129 -0.36 -20.07 5.86
C SER A 129 -0.21 -19.09 4.71
N ASN A 130 -0.82 -19.36 3.54
CA ASN A 130 -0.81 -18.40 2.44
C ASN A 130 -1.83 -17.29 2.66
N THR A 131 -2.95 -17.61 3.30
CA THR A 131 -4.05 -16.67 3.53
C THR A 131 -4.10 -16.25 5.00
N GLY A 132 -4.47 -15.00 5.24
CA GLY A 132 -4.63 -14.45 6.58
C GLY A 132 -5.71 -13.36 6.64
N PRO A 133 -5.88 -12.73 7.81
CA PRO A 133 -6.71 -11.53 7.91
C PRO A 133 -6.05 -10.39 7.14
N GLU A 134 -6.76 -9.87 6.14
CA GLU A 134 -6.34 -8.75 5.32
C GLU A 134 -6.89 -7.45 5.92
N SER A 135 -6.01 -6.50 6.21
CA SER A 135 -6.38 -5.16 6.67
C SER A 135 -5.32 -4.16 6.25
N CYS A 136 -5.48 -3.62 5.06
CA CYS A 136 -4.70 -2.49 4.53
C CYS A 136 -5.60 -1.30 4.22
N SER A 137 -6.76 -1.22 4.87
CA SER A 137 -7.67 -0.10 4.70
C SER A 137 -7.00 1.17 5.26
N PRO A 138 -7.04 2.30 4.52
CA PRO A 138 -6.57 3.58 5.04
C PRO A 138 -7.29 3.91 6.34
N GLN A 139 -6.54 4.14 7.40
CA GLN A 139 -7.09 4.72 8.61
C GLN A 139 -7.45 6.19 8.29
N ALA A 140 -8.64 6.64 8.70
CA ALA A 140 -8.96 8.06 8.55
C ALA A 140 -7.86 8.90 9.23
N PRO A 141 -7.44 10.04 8.64
CA PRO A 141 -6.48 10.92 9.30
C PRO A 141 -7.00 11.22 10.70
N THR A 142 -6.15 11.01 11.72
CA THR A 142 -6.52 11.37 13.09
C THR A 142 -6.82 12.87 13.07
N PRO A 143 -8.03 13.32 13.45
CA PRO A 143 -8.33 14.74 13.45
C PRO A 143 -7.31 15.42 14.37
N THR A 144 -6.60 16.41 13.83
CA THR A 144 -5.80 17.33 14.65
C THR A 144 -6.71 17.82 15.76
N PRO A 145 -6.36 17.68 17.05
CA PRO A 145 -7.22 18.17 18.12
C PRO A 145 -7.42 19.66 17.89
N THR A 146 -8.65 20.05 17.55
CA THR A 146 -9.08 21.44 17.56
C THR A 146 -8.79 21.94 18.96
N ALA A 147 -7.89 22.93 19.09
CA ALA A 147 -7.65 23.59 20.35
C ALA A 147 -9.02 23.98 20.92
N THR A 148 -9.39 23.37 22.06
CA THR A 148 -10.61 23.74 22.75
C THR A 148 -10.40 25.18 23.16
N VAL A 149 -11.14 26.10 22.54
CA VAL A 149 -11.15 27.50 22.95
C VAL A 149 -11.55 27.47 24.42
N GLN A 150 -10.59 27.76 25.30
CA GLN A 150 -10.85 27.84 26.73
C GLN A 150 -11.98 28.85 26.89
N PRO A 151 -13.13 28.48 27.49
CA PRO A 151 -14.24 29.41 27.61
C PRO A 151 -13.75 30.64 28.38
N THR A 152 -13.82 31.80 27.72
CA THR A 152 -13.63 33.11 28.33
C THR A 152 -14.48 33.12 29.60
N GLN A 153 -13.81 33.15 30.76
CA GLN A 153 -14.52 33.24 32.04
C GLN A 153 -15.41 34.48 31.97
N ALA A 154 -16.73 34.26 32.09
CA ALA A 154 -17.67 35.36 32.22
C ALA A 154 -17.22 36.24 33.40
N PRO A 155 -17.26 37.58 33.27
CA PRO A 155 -16.97 38.47 34.38
C PRO A 155 -17.86 38.08 35.55
N ARG A 156 -17.25 37.68 36.67
CA ARG A 156 -18.01 37.40 37.89
C ARG A 156 -18.82 38.65 38.23
N PRO A 157 -20.13 38.55 38.52
CA PRO A 157 -20.88 39.70 38.98
C PRO A 157 -20.24 40.21 40.27
N MET A 158 -19.75 41.45 40.21
CA MET A 158 -19.15 42.14 41.33
C MET A 158 -20.21 42.25 42.44
N ARG A 159 -20.05 41.47 43.50
CA ARG A 159 -20.83 41.64 44.72
C ARG A 159 -20.42 42.97 45.35
N CYS A 160 -21.21 44.00 45.12
CA CYS A 160 -21.19 45.20 45.95
C CYS A 160 -21.72 44.81 47.34
N ILE A 161 -20.83 44.48 48.26
CA ILE A 161 -21.14 44.46 49.69
C ILE A 161 -20.64 45.80 50.23
N THR A 162 -21.40 46.85 50.01
CA THR A 162 -21.22 48.08 50.79
C THR A 162 -22.20 48.05 51.96
N SER A 163 -21.67 48.16 53.17
CA SER A 163 -22.05 49.35 53.96
C SER A 163 -20.93 50.39 54.03
N ILE A 164 -19.78 50.21 53.37
CA ILE A 164 -18.70 51.21 53.39
C ILE A 164 -18.02 51.28 52.00
N GLY A 165 -18.31 52.37 51.27
CA GLY A 165 -17.57 52.96 50.15
C GLY A 165 -16.81 52.07 49.14
N CYS A 166 -17.27 52.04 47.88
CA CYS A 166 -16.47 51.56 46.75
C CYS A 166 -15.37 52.58 46.40
N ALA A 167 -14.11 52.26 46.72
CA ALA A 167 -12.95 52.93 46.11
C ALA A 167 -12.59 52.23 44.78
N VAL A 168 -12.62 52.98 43.69
CA VAL A 168 -12.23 52.51 42.35
C VAL A 168 -10.71 52.55 42.25
N ALA A 169 -10.06 51.40 42.05
CA ALA A 169 -8.65 51.34 41.68
C ALA A 169 -8.54 51.16 40.15
N PRO A 170 -7.83 52.03 39.42
CA PRO A 170 -7.58 51.84 37.99
C PRO A 170 -6.41 50.86 37.82
N GLY A 171 -6.73 49.63 37.39
CA GLY A 171 -5.75 48.61 37.01
C GLY A 171 -5.56 48.58 35.50
N VAL A 172 -4.48 49.20 35.06
CA VAL A 172 -3.90 49.26 33.71
C VAL A 172 -3.88 47.93 32.93
N SER A 173 -4.33 47.96 31.68
CA SER A 173 -4.05 46.95 30.66
C SER A 173 -2.55 46.90 30.37
N ARG A 174 -1.98 45.70 30.33
CA ARG A 174 -0.63 45.45 29.82
C ARG A 174 -0.75 44.40 28.72
N ASP A 175 -0.75 44.87 27.48
CA ASP A 175 -0.45 44.06 26.30
C ASP A 175 1.07 43.80 26.30
N ASP A 176 1.48 42.54 26.27
CA ASP A 176 2.85 42.16 25.91
C ASP A 176 2.77 40.99 24.91
N GLN A 177 3.21 41.33 23.69
CA GLN A 177 3.79 40.58 22.56
C GLN A 177 3.41 39.12 22.30
#